data_AF-A0A834K0U4-F1
#
_entry.id   AF-A0A834K0U4-F1
#
_cell.length_a   1.000
_cell.length_b   1.000
_cell.length_c   1.000
_cell.angle_alpha   90.00
_cell.angle_beta   90.00
_cell.angle_gamma   90.00
#
_symmetry.space_group_name_H-M   'P 1'
#
loop_
_entity.id
_entity.type
_entity.pdbx_description
1 polymer ?
#
loop_
_entity_poly.entity_id
_entity_poly.type
_entity_poly.pdbx_seq_one_letter_code
_entity_poly.pdbx_strand_id
1 'polypeptide(L)'
;MRNSFKRSSKEYLLENNLHGVPYFADSTRPKWERGLWFLLTIASIVITIVTIITLWNKFQNNPTLTALDTHVSEEKLFFPQLFLCFEGNQLNVSDTNGSEKSFYEKIYEWKWDEKISDEIQEKISKKVTNFYNAFQQWTPRCDAMLENAIVTNKRYIRGKDFRKVVTPAGVCCKFNFSKTILITDTPFQLKFKSALFPLKLYITDKFDKGPSRNIIPHIKLRMPSSMQIEVFRTYVTTDFQMMSDYQRQCHYNKAQWSYNDCRLNCLAKDISKKCNCLPWFLKKKNIKECSLSQYSCLTKAYDEYIDCKCILPCNFTVHRLMKTIEGFDNDTQNLSPTQIILNWPNVLYRREVRFGYMDLVVSFGGIAGLFLGYSLLTSFELFYYLSFRAYCGAVLDSSRKRNNIIMIRPKKVRFANEQLKPNIEFISYNNFKNDKILYKK
;
A
#
# COMPACT_ATOMS: atom_id res chain seq x y z
N MET A 1 -16.28 -13.20 -49.82
CA MET A 1 -15.75 -12.60 -48.57
C MET A 1 -14.38 -11.95 -48.75
N ARG A 2 -13.31 -12.69 -49.09
CA ARG A 2 -11.93 -12.15 -49.24
C ARG A 2 -11.80 -10.91 -50.15
N ASN A 3 -12.48 -10.89 -51.29
CA ASN A 3 -12.43 -9.76 -52.22
C ASN A 3 -13.14 -8.51 -51.67
N SER A 4 -14.29 -8.69 -51.02
CA SER A 4 -15.02 -7.62 -50.34
C SER A 4 -14.16 -7.03 -49.22
N PHE A 5 -13.56 -7.89 -48.39
CA PHE A 5 -12.64 -7.46 -47.33
C PHE A 5 -11.47 -6.64 -47.89
N LYS A 6 -10.78 -7.13 -48.93
CA LYS A 6 -9.67 -6.39 -49.56
C LYS A 6 -10.10 -5.02 -50.08
N ARG A 7 -11.31 -4.92 -50.64
CA ARG A 7 -11.88 -3.65 -51.10
C ARG A 7 -12.19 -2.73 -49.92
N SER A 8 -12.89 -3.21 -48.91
CA SER A 8 -13.25 -2.43 -47.72
C SER A 8 -12.01 -1.96 -46.94
N SER A 9 -10.96 -2.79 -46.82
CA SER A 9 -9.70 -2.37 -46.21
C SER A 9 -8.98 -1.28 -47.02
N LYS A 10 -9.03 -1.35 -48.37
CA LYS A 10 -8.44 -0.30 -49.21
C LYS A 10 -9.20 1.01 -49.10
N GLU A 11 -10.54 0.95 -49.07
CA GLU A 11 -11.40 2.13 -48.85
C GLU A 11 -11.12 2.74 -47.48
N TYR A 12 -11.04 1.92 -46.41
CA TYR A 12 -10.69 2.39 -45.08
C TYR A 12 -9.33 3.10 -45.06
N LEU A 13 -8.27 2.52 -45.64
CA LEU A 13 -6.94 3.13 -45.67
C LEU A 13 -6.90 4.50 -46.38
N LEU A 14 -7.85 4.79 -47.26
CA LEU A 14 -7.95 6.06 -47.98
C LEU A 14 -8.86 7.09 -47.28
N GLU A 15 -9.91 6.62 -46.59
CA GLU A 15 -10.97 7.47 -46.04
C GLU A 15 -10.92 7.62 -44.51
N ASN A 16 -10.00 6.93 -43.82
CA ASN A 16 -9.89 6.98 -42.37
C ASN A 16 -9.33 8.32 -41.84
N ASN A 17 -9.60 8.59 -40.57
CA ASN A 17 -9.16 9.78 -39.86
C ASN A 17 -7.78 9.63 -39.18
N LEU A 18 -7.06 8.51 -39.36
CA LEU A 18 -5.72 8.36 -38.79
C LEU A 18 -4.72 9.26 -39.51
N HIS A 19 -3.88 9.92 -38.73
CA HIS A 19 -2.84 10.78 -39.26
C HIS A 19 -1.84 9.98 -40.11
N GLY A 20 -1.50 10.50 -41.28
CA GLY A 20 -0.50 9.90 -42.18
C GLY A 20 -1.01 8.74 -43.05
N VAL A 21 -2.01 7.97 -42.60
CA VAL A 21 -2.46 6.74 -43.31
C VAL A 21 -3.00 7.02 -44.71
N PRO A 22 -3.93 7.98 -44.93
CA PRO A 22 -4.40 8.31 -46.27
C PRO A 22 -3.28 8.74 -47.22
N TYR A 23 -2.26 9.45 -46.70
CA TYR A 23 -1.20 10.05 -47.50
C TYR A 23 -0.23 9.04 -48.13
N PHE A 24 0.10 7.96 -47.43
CA PHE A 24 0.93 6.89 -48.02
C PHE A 24 0.10 5.84 -48.78
N ALA A 25 -1.19 5.71 -48.45
CA ALA A 25 -2.12 4.79 -49.12
C ALA A 25 -2.60 5.30 -50.49
N ASP A 26 -2.67 6.62 -50.69
CA ASP A 26 -3.09 7.23 -51.95
C ASP A 26 -2.07 6.97 -53.07
N SER A 27 -2.51 6.21 -54.08
CA SER A 27 -1.70 5.88 -55.25
C SER A 27 -1.50 7.04 -56.23
N THR A 28 -2.23 8.14 -56.07
CA THR A 28 -2.10 9.33 -56.93
C THR A 28 -0.89 10.18 -56.57
N ARG A 29 -0.34 10.01 -55.36
CA ARG A 29 0.82 10.77 -54.86
C ARG A 29 2.17 10.19 -55.31
N PRO A 30 3.20 11.04 -55.44
CA PRO A 30 4.57 10.58 -55.74
C PRO A 30 5.09 9.54 -54.74
N LYS A 31 5.90 8.59 -55.23
CA LYS A 31 6.45 7.51 -54.37
C LYS A 31 7.29 8.03 -53.20
N TRP A 32 8.03 9.13 -53.40
CA TRP A 32 8.87 9.72 -52.36
C TRP A 32 8.05 10.35 -51.22
N GLU A 33 6.96 11.06 -51.54
CA GLU A 33 6.04 11.62 -50.53
C GLU A 33 5.40 10.50 -49.71
N ARG A 34 4.99 9.41 -50.38
CA ARG A 34 4.41 8.24 -49.71
C ARG A 34 5.42 7.58 -48.78
N GLY A 35 6.69 7.49 -49.17
CA GLY A 35 7.78 7.00 -48.32
C GLY A 35 7.99 7.88 -47.08
N LEU A 36 8.00 9.20 -47.25
CA LEU A 36 8.14 10.15 -46.14
C LEU A 36 6.98 10.04 -45.14
N TRP A 37 5.73 10.06 -45.60
CA TRP A 37 4.55 9.92 -44.74
C TRP A 37 4.51 8.57 -44.03
N PHE A 38 4.96 7.49 -44.68
CA PHE A 38 5.08 6.19 -44.05
C PHE A 38 6.09 6.20 -42.89
N LEU A 39 7.28 6.77 -43.11
CA LEU A 39 8.31 6.89 -42.05
C LEU A 39 7.84 7.77 -40.89
N LEU A 40 7.20 8.91 -41.17
CA LEU A 40 6.65 9.79 -40.14
C LEU A 40 5.54 9.11 -39.33
N THR A 41 4.68 8.32 -39.99
CA THR A 41 3.63 7.56 -39.30
C THR A 41 4.23 6.49 -38.40
N ILE A 42 5.26 5.76 -38.86
CA ILE A 42 5.97 4.78 -38.03
C ILE A 42 6.62 5.46 -36.83
N ALA A 43 7.34 6.56 -37.03
CA ALA A 43 7.96 7.30 -35.95
C ALA A 43 6.93 7.78 -34.91
N SER A 44 5.78 8.28 -35.37
CA SER A 44 4.67 8.69 -34.51
C SER A 44 4.09 7.52 -33.69
N ILE A 45 3.91 6.34 -34.30
CA ILE A 45 3.47 5.13 -33.61
C ILE A 45 4.48 4.72 -32.53
N VAL A 46 5.78 4.72 -32.85
CA VAL A 46 6.83 4.38 -31.87
C VAL A 46 6.82 5.34 -30.68
N ILE A 47 6.74 6.65 -30.92
CA ILE A 47 6.67 7.68 -29.86
C ILE A 47 5.41 7.48 -29.01
N THR A 48 4.25 7.21 -29.64
CA THR A 48 2.98 6.93 -28.95
C THR A 48 3.11 5.71 -28.03
N ILE A 49 3.69 4.62 -28.51
CA ILE A 49 3.86 3.39 -27.72
C ILE A 49 4.80 3.63 -26.54
N VAL A 50 5.94 4.29 -26.77
CA VAL A 50 6.92 4.59 -25.70
C VAL A 50 6.30 5.49 -24.63
N THR A 51 5.56 6.54 -25.04
CA THR A 51 4.89 7.45 -24.09
C THR A 51 3.78 6.75 -23.30
N ILE A 52 2.99 5.88 -23.93
CA ILE A 52 1.98 5.05 -23.23
C ILE A 52 2.65 4.13 -22.20
N ILE A 53 3.73 3.42 -22.57
CA ILE A 53 4.44 2.50 -21.66
C ILE A 53 5.04 3.27 -20.48
N THR A 54 5.69 4.40 -20.73
CA THR A 54 6.27 5.23 -19.66
C THR A 54 5.20 5.76 -18.70
N LEU A 55 4.05 6.21 -19.22
CA LEU A 55 2.93 6.66 -18.40
C LEU A 55 2.33 5.51 -17.59
N TRP A 56 2.16 4.32 -18.19
CA TRP A 56 1.69 3.13 -17.49
C TRP A 56 2.61 2.73 -16.34
N ASN A 57 3.93 2.70 -16.59
CA ASN A 57 4.92 2.39 -15.56
C ASN A 57 4.88 3.43 -14.41
N LYS A 58 4.68 4.71 -14.73
CA LYS A 58 4.52 5.77 -13.72
C LYS A 58 3.23 5.59 -12.92
N PHE A 59 2.12 5.21 -13.55
CA PHE A 59 0.86 4.90 -12.87
C PHE A 59 0.96 3.69 -11.93
N GLN A 60 1.73 2.67 -12.29
CA GLN A 60 1.93 1.49 -11.43
C GLN A 60 2.88 1.76 -10.26
N ASN A 61 3.99 2.46 -10.51
CA ASN A 61 5.08 2.57 -9.53
C ASN A 61 5.07 3.87 -8.71
N ASN A 62 4.48 4.97 -9.23
CA ASN A 62 4.45 6.28 -8.56
C ASN A 62 3.04 6.93 -8.56
N PRO A 63 2.01 6.24 -8.02
CA PRO A 63 0.63 6.72 -8.10
C PRO A 63 0.26 7.82 -7.11
N THR A 64 1.08 8.11 -6.10
CA THR A 64 0.71 8.99 -4.98
C THR A 64 1.65 10.15 -4.79
N LEU A 65 1.12 11.28 -4.32
CA LEU A 65 1.88 12.43 -3.83
C LEU A 65 1.61 12.61 -2.34
N THR A 66 2.60 13.08 -1.58
CA THR A 66 2.40 13.46 -0.17
C THR A 66 2.49 14.97 -0.06
N ALA A 67 1.45 15.58 0.48
CA ALA A 67 1.36 17.01 0.76
C ALA A 67 1.27 17.26 2.27
N LEU A 68 1.61 18.48 2.68
CA LEU A 68 1.37 18.95 4.04
C LEU A 68 -0.01 19.58 4.10
N ASP A 69 -0.76 19.23 5.13
CA ASP A 69 -2.06 19.79 5.42
C ASP A 69 -2.01 20.56 6.75
N THR A 70 -2.37 21.84 6.70
CA THR A 70 -2.35 22.77 7.82
C THR A 70 -3.77 23.08 8.35
N HIS A 71 -4.83 22.68 7.64
CA HIS A 71 -6.24 22.94 8.00
C HIS A 71 -6.82 21.84 8.88
N VAL A 72 -6.17 21.61 10.01
CA VAL A 72 -6.25 20.35 10.77
C VAL A 72 -7.15 20.44 12.02
N SER A 73 -7.89 21.53 12.20
CA SER A 73 -8.54 21.89 13.48
C SER A 73 -9.59 20.91 14.02
N GLU A 74 -10.09 19.96 13.21
CA GLU A 74 -11.19 19.05 13.63
C GLU A 74 -10.86 17.55 13.50
N GLU A 75 -9.64 17.18 13.08
CA GLU A 75 -9.27 15.77 12.96
C GLU A 75 -9.10 15.12 14.35
N LYS A 76 -9.81 14.01 14.57
CA LYS A 76 -9.70 13.20 15.79
C LYS A 76 -8.44 12.35 15.76
N LEU A 77 -7.58 12.52 16.74
CA LEU A 77 -6.41 11.67 17.00
C LEU A 77 -6.75 10.60 18.04
N PHE A 78 -6.17 9.42 17.84
CA PHE A 78 -6.14 8.40 18.88
C PHE A 78 -4.96 8.65 19.81
N PHE A 79 -5.23 8.68 21.11
CA PHE A 79 -4.17 8.73 22.11
C PHE A 79 -3.29 7.46 22.00
N PRO A 80 -1.95 7.60 22.02
CA PRO A 80 -1.05 6.45 21.94
C PRO A 80 -1.12 5.57 23.18
N GLN A 81 -0.65 4.33 23.05
CA GLN A 81 -0.43 3.49 24.23
C GLN A 81 0.95 3.76 24.81
N LEU A 82 1.00 4.02 26.12
CA LEU A 82 2.25 4.17 26.86
C LEU A 82 2.54 2.89 27.65
N PHE A 83 3.74 2.37 27.48
CA PHE A 83 4.24 1.21 28.20
C PHE A 83 5.54 1.56 28.90
N LEU A 84 5.57 1.33 30.21
CA LEU A 84 6.80 1.38 31.00
C LEU A 84 7.17 -0.04 31.37
N CYS A 85 8.27 -0.53 30.83
CA CYS A 85 8.71 -1.92 30.95
C CYS A 85 9.85 -2.05 31.95
N PHE A 86 9.77 -3.10 32.78
CA PHE A 86 10.79 -3.44 33.77
C PHE A 86 11.99 -4.12 33.11
N GLU A 87 13.17 -3.92 33.70
CA GLU A 87 14.39 -4.65 33.33
C GLU A 87 14.60 -5.89 34.20
N GLY A 88 15.38 -6.84 33.69
CA GLY A 88 15.66 -8.10 34.40
C GLY A 88 16.20 -7.91 35.82
N ASN A 89 17.08 -6.92 36.03
CA ASN A 89 17.68 -6.65 37.35
C ASN A 89 16.69 -6.18 38.42
N GLN A 90 15.46 -5.81 38.02
CA GLN A 90 14.39 -5.38 38.91
C GLN A 90 13.46 -6.53 39.34
N LEU A 91 13.75 -7.77 38.94
CA LEU A 91 12.99 -8.93 39.39
C LEU A 91 13.16 -9.14 40.90
N ASN A 92 12.05 -9.23 41.62
CA ASN A 92 12.04 -9.52 43.05
C ASN A 92 12.12 -11.04 43.28
N VAL A 93 13.35 -11.55 43.26
CA VAL A 93 13.65 -12.97 43.53
C VAL A 93 14.44 -13.03 44.84
N SER A 94 13.72 -13.00 45.96
CA SER A 94 14.30 -12.84 47.31
C SER A 94 14.96 -14.11 47.86
N ASP A 95 14.59 -15.29 47.36
CA ASP A 95 14.98 -16.60 47.92
C ASP A 95 15.99 -17.37 47.05
N THR A 96 16.87 -16.67 46.32
CA THR A 96 17.79 -17.30 45.35
C THR A 96 19.22 -16.82 45.47
N ASN A 97 20.18 -17.74 45.32
CA ASN A 97 21.60 -17.43 45.21
C ASN A 97 21.86 -16.43 44.06
N GLY A 98 22.89 -15.59 44.20
CA GLY A 98 23.21 -14.56 43.19
C GLY A 98 23.42 -15.08 41.77
N SER A 99 23.91 -16.32 41.63
CA SER A 99 24.06 -17.01 40.32
C SER A 99 22.73 -17.36 39.66
N GLU A 100 21.74 -17.82 40.43
CA GLU A 100 20.38 -18.11 39.93
C GLU A 100 19.67 -16.82 39.49
N LYS A 101 19.80 -15.76 40.29
CA LYS A 101 19.25 -14.44 39.95
C LYS A 101 19.78 -13.95 38.60
N SER A 102 21.11 -13.99 38.40
CA SER A 102 21.73 -13.60 37.12
C SER A 102 21.19 -14.43 35.95
N PHE A 103 20.89 -15.71 36.16
CA PHE A 103 20.32 -16.54 35.10
C PHE A 103 18.88 -16.17 34.74
N TYR A 104 18.02 -15.88 35.73
CA TYR A 104 16.67 -15.36 35.48
C TYR A 104 16.69 -14.04 34.72
N GLU A 105 17.63 -13.15 35.05
CA GLU A 105 17.85 -11.90 34.32
C GLU A 105 18.19 -12.16 32.85
N LYS A 106 19.10 -13.11 32.58
CA LYS A 106 19.45 -13.52 31.20
C LYS A 106 18.25 -14.09 30.44
N ILE A 107 17.43 -14.93 31.08
CA ILE A 107 16.21 -15.48 30.47
C ILE A 107 15.19 -14.38 30.16
N TYR A 108 15.00 -13.47 31.12
CA TYR A 108 14.06 -12.37 30.98
C TYR A 108 14.49 -11.38 29.89
N GLU A 109 15.77 -11.03 29.82
CA GLU A 109 16.29 -10.12 28.79
C GLU A 109 16.57 -10.82 27.45
N TRP A 110 16.51 -12.15 27.39
CA TRP A 110 16.92 -12.98 26.24
C TRP A 110 18.37 -12.70 25.83
N LYS A 111 19.25 -12.75 26.83
CA LYS A 111 20.69 -12.51 26.71
C LYS A 111 21.45 -13.73 27.24
N TRP A 112 21.33 -14.85 26.55
CA TRP A 112 22.10 -16.06 26.86
C TRP A 112 22.88 -16.51 25.64
N ASP A 113 23.90 -17.32 25.89
CA ASP A 113 24.62 -18.05 24.84
C ASP A 113 23.81 -19.28 24.41
N GLU A 114 24.18 -19.91 23.28
CA GLU A 114 23.49 -21.12 22.79
C GLU A 114 23.52 -22.30 23.78
N LYS A 115 24.47 -22.32 24.72
CA LYS A 115 24.66 -23.42 25.68
C LYS A 115 24.48 -22.95 27.12
N ILE A 116 23.36 -23.34 27.71
CA ILE A 116 23.13 -23.30 29.16
C ILE A 116 23.82 -24.56 29.74
N SER A 117 24.52 -24.47 30.88
CA SER A 117 25.09 -25.68 31.48
C SER A 117 23.98 -26.62 31.98
N ASP A 118 24.13 -27.91 31.71
CA ASP A 118 23.09 -28.91 31.95
C ASP A 118 22.67 -28.98 33.44
N GLU A 119 23.63 -28.81 34.37
CA GLU A 119 23.36 -28.78 35.82
C GLU A 119 22.46 -27.62 36.24
N ILE A 120 22.73 -26.41 35.73
CA ILE A 120 21.93 -25.21 36.06
C ILE A 120 20.54 -25.33 35.42
N GLN A 121 20.48 -25.88 34.20
CA GLN A 121 19.23 -26.11 33.49
C GLN A 121 18.31 -27.07 34.26
N GLU A 122 18.85 -28.17 34.79
CA GLU A 122 18.08 -29.15 35.55
C GLU A 122 17.57 -28.57 36.87
N LYS A 123 18.43 -27.82 37.59
CA LYS A 123 18.05 -27.17 38.85
C LYS A 123 16.90 -26.17 38.67
N ILE A 124 16.96 -25.37 37.60
CA ILE A 124 15.97 -24.32 37.34
C ILE A 124 14.68 -24.89 36.77
N SER A 125 14.76 -25.87 35.88
CA SER A 125 13.56 -26.52 35.31
C SER A 125 12.72 -27.26 36.36
N LYS A 126 13.33 -27.77 37.44
CA LYS A 126 12.61 -28.32 38.60
C LYS A 126 11.85 -27.25 39.40
N LYS A 127 12.39 -26.02 39.49
CA LYS A 127 11.83 -24.93 40.31
C LYS A 127 10.80 -24.08 39.55
N VAL A 128 10.97 -23.90 38.24
CA VAL A 128 10.13 -23.02 37.41
C VAL A 128 9.72 -23.74 36.13
N THR A 129 8.42 -23.95 35.98
CA THR A 129 7.82 -24.63 34.81
C THR A 129 7.17 -23.67 33.82
N ASN A 130 6.90 -22.43 34.22
CA ASN A 130 6.18 -21.43 33.41
C ASN A 130 6.71 -20.03 33.72
N PHE A 131 7.67 -19.59 32.90
CA PHE A 131 8.32 -18.29 33.03
C PHE A 131 7.36 -17.13 32.74
N TYR A 132 6.34 -17.33 31.90
CA TYR A 132 5.34 -16.27 31.67
C TYR A 132 4.67 -15.84 32.98
N ASN A 133 4.20 -16.81 33.79
CA ASN A 133 3.58 -16.53 35.08
C ASN A 133 4.63 -16.09 36.12
N ALA A 134 5.79 -16.75 36.16
CA ALA A 134 6.84 -16.45 37.12
C ALA A 134 7.34 -15.01 36.99
N PHE A 135 7.69 -14.56 35.78
CA PHE A 135 8.13 -13.18 35.57
C PHE A 135 7.02 -12.18 35.83
N GLN A 136 5.77 -12.47 35.45
CA GLN A 136 4.65 -11.59 35.78
C GLN A 136 4.51 -11.36 37.30
N GLN A 137 4.79 -12.39 38.10
CA GLN A 137 4.75 -12.35 39.56
C GLN A 137 5.99 -11.70 40.19
N TRP A 138 7.19 -12.05 39.73
CA TRP A 138 8.45 -11.55 40.27
C TRP A 138 8.70 -10.08 39.92
N THR A 139 8.17 -9.60 38.80
CA THR A 139 8.23 -8.18 38.49
C THR A 139 7.39 -7.39 39.51
N PRO A 140 7.88 -6.23 40.02
CA PRO A 140 7.13 -5.38 40.94
C PRO A 140 5.76 -4.96 40.41
N ARG A 141 4.89 -4.47 41.31
CA ARG A 141 3.60 -3.87 40.90
C ARG A 141 3.84 -2.52 40.23
N CYS A 142 2.92 -2.09 39.37
CA CYS A 142 3.02 -0.78 38.71
C CYS A 142 3.02 0.39 39.72
N ASP A 143 2.39 0.22 40.88
CA ASP A 143 2.43 1.17 42.00
C ASP A 143 3.85 1.44 42.52
N ALA A 144 4.76 0.46 42.47
CA ALA A 144 6.15 0.63 42.91
C ALA A 144 6.99 1.47 41.93
N MET A 145 6.55 1.54 40.66
CA MET A 145 7.23 2.28 39.60
C MET A 145 6.65 3.69 39.41
N LEU A 146 5.41 3.92 39.84
CA LEU A 146 4.65 5.12 39.52
C LEU A 146 4.00 5.67 40.78
N GLU A 147 4.79 6.38 41.57
CA GLU A 147 4.30 7.11 42.73
C GLU A 147 3.72 8.46 42.27
N ASN A 148 2.44 8.70 42.57
CA ASN A 148 1.73 9.97 42.35
C ASN A 148 1.86 10.54 40.93
N ALA A 149 1.30 9.83 39.92
CA ALA A 149 1.30 10.33 38.55
C ALA A 149 0.25 11.45 38.36
N ILE A 150 0.69 12.59 37.82
CA ILE A 150 -0.17 13.73 37.48
C ILE A 150 -0.27 13.80 35.96
N VAL A 151 -1.50 13.74 35.44
CA VAL A 151 -1.80 13.97 34.03
C VAL A 151 -2.42 15.35 33.82
N THR A 152 -2.14 15.95 32.67
CA THR A 152 -2.75 17.19 32.16
C THR A 152 -4.22 17.31 32.57
N ASN A 153 -4.56 18.42 33.25
CA ASN A 153 -5.75 18.72 34.08
C ASN A 153 -5.75 18.25 35.55
N LYS A 154 -4.58 18.02 36.17
CA LYS A 154 -4.45 17.75 37.63
C LYS A 154 -5.26 16.52 38.10
N ARG A 155 -5.64 15.60 37.20
CA ARG A 155 -6.17 14.30 37.63
C ARG A 155 -5.01 13.48 38.20
N TYR A 156 -5.10 13.18 39.48
CA TYR A 156 -4.22 12.23 40.15
C TYR A 156 -4.57 10.83 39.67
N ILE A 157 -3.61 10.18 39.04
CA ILE A 157 -3.74 8.81 38.58
C ILE A 157 -2.82 7.98 39.47
N ARG A 158 -3.39 6.95 40.11
CA ARG A 158 -2.61 6.06 40.99
C ARG A 158 -1.99 4.96 40.13
N GLY A 159 -0.90 4.35 40.58
CA GLY A 159 -0.28 3.23 39.86
C GLY A 159 -1.25 2.07 39.56
N LYS A 160 -2.34 1.94 40.32
CA LYS A 160 -3.45 0.99 40.11
C LYS A 160 -4.19 1.16 38.78
N ASP A 161 -4.14 2.35 38.18
CA ASP A 161 -4.74 2.62 36.88
C ASP A 161 -3.86 2.11 35.71
N PHE A 162 -2.61 1.74 36.01
CA PHE A 162 -1.75 1.02 35.07
C PHE A 162 -1.96 -0.48 35.19
N ARG A 163 -2.25 -1.12 34.06
CA ARG A 163 -2.40 -2.57 34.00
C ARG A 163 -1.05 -3.21 33.70
N LYS A 164 -0.62 -4.15 34.56
CA LYS A 164 0.52 -5.02 34.26
C LYS A 164 0.17 -5.96 33.10
N VAL A 165 1.00 -5.97 32.08
CA VAL A 165 0.85 -6.81 30.88
C VAL A 165 2.19 -7.43 30.49
N VAL A 166 2.14 -8.65 29.97
CA VAL A 166 3.32 -9.31 29.39
C VAL A 166 3.39 -8.96 27.92
N THR A 167 4.55 -8.51 27.46
CA THR A 167 4.81 -8.10 26.08
C THR A 167 6.12 -8.73 25.60
N PRO A 168 6.37 -8.78 24.28
CA PRO A 168 7.65 -9.25 23.77
C PRO A 168 8.87 -8.43 24.23
N ALA A 169 8.69 -7.18 24.66
CA ALA A 169 9.75 -6.38 25.26
C ALA A 169 10.01 -6.71 26.75
N GLY A 170 9.08 -7.39 27.42
CA GLY A 170 9.13 -7.67 28.85
C GLY A 170 7.78 -7.54 29.54
N VAL A 171 7.77 -7.61 30.87
CA VAL A 171 6.62 -7.25 31.69
C VAL A 171 6.56 -5.73 31.79
N CYS A 172 5.41 -5.15 31.46
CA CYS A 172 5.24 -3.70 31.38
C CYS A 172 3.97 -3.23 32.07
N CYS A 173 3.96 -1.98 32.49
CA CYS A 173 2.79 -1.26 32.94
C CYS A 173 2.20 -0.49 31.76
N LYS A 174 1.05 -0.95 31.30
CA LYS A 174 0.28 -0.31 30.22
C LYS A 174 -0.64 0.75 30.81
N PHE A 175 -0.58 1.95 30.25
CA PHE A 175 -1.52 3.00 30.61
C PHE A 175 -2.84 2.87 29.84
N ASN A 176 -3.96 2.96 30.53
CA ASN A 176 -5.28 2.75 29.95
C ASN A 176 -6.00 4.08 29.70
N PHE A 177 -5.71 4.73 28.56
CA PHE A 177 -6.55 5.81 28.06
C PHE A 177 -7.38 5.34 26.88
N SER A 178 -8.70 5.52 26.98
CA SER A 178 -9.67 5.24 25.91
C SER A 178 -10.18 6.51 25.24
N LYS A 179 -9.66 7.69 25.61
CA LYS A 179 -10.16 8.99 25.12
C LYS A 179 -9.65 9.30 23.71
N THR A 180 -10.54 9.70 22.82
CA THR A 180 -10.21 10.36 21.55
C THR A 180 -9.85 11.82 21.82
N ILE A 181 -8.79 12.30 21.20
CA ILE A 181 -8.22 13.63 21.44
C ILE A 181 -8.35 14.45 20.17
N LEU A 182 -8.57 15.75 20.33
CA LEU A 182 -8.58 16.70 19.22
C LEU A 182 -7.20 17.35 19.11
N ILE A 183 -6.80 17.72 17.90
CA ILE A 183 -5.49 18.34 17.66
C ILE A 183 -5.38 19.71 18.36
N THR A 184 -6.51 20.36 18.62
CA THR A 184 -6.63 21.60 19.40
C THR A 184 -6.51 21.41 20.91
N ASP A 185 -6.50 20.17 21.41
CA ASP A 185 -6.31 19.91 22.84
C ASP A 185 -4.92 20.36 23.30
N THR A 186 -4.77 20.67 24.58
CA THR A 186 -3.45 21.03 25.13
C THR A 186 -2.48 19.85 25.04
N PRO A 187 -1.16 20.10 24.85
CA PRO A 187 -0.16 19.05 24.82
C PRO A 187 -0.27 18.18 26.07
N PHE A 188 -0.30 16.86 25.88
CA PHE A 188 -0.44 15.95 27.01
C PHE A 188 0.85 15.94 27.83
N GLN A 189 0.72 16.06 29.15
CA GLN A 189 1.84 15.97 30.08
C GLN A 189 1.57 14.88 31.10
N LEU A 190 2.51 13.96 31.22
CA LEU A 190 2.55 12.94 32.27
C LEU A 190 3.77 13.21 33.15
N LYS A 191 3.52 13.50 34.42
CA LYS A 191 4.57 13.65 35.44
C LYS A 191 4.44 12.52 36.45
N PHE A 192 5.51 11.80 36.74
CA PHE A 192 5.50 10.72 37.72
C PHE A 192 6.84 10.62 38.45
N LYS A 193 6.81 10.14 39.70
CA LYS A 193 8.02 9.73 40.41
C LYS A 193 8.17 8.22 40.29
N SER A 194 9.42 7.78 40.09
CA SER A 194 9.76 6.36 40.11
C SER A 194 10.87 6.12 41.11
N ALA A 195 10.67 5.16 41.99
CA ALA A 195 11.73 4.63 42.86
C ALA A 195 12.60 3.58 42.13
N LEU A 196 12.19 3.17 40.92
CA LEU A 196 12.84 2.12 40.14
C LEU A 196 13.45 2.74 38.87
N PHE A 197 14.77 2.61 38.73
CA PHE A 197 15.51 2.92 37.51
C PHE A 197 16.51 1.78 37.22
N PRO A 198 16.92 1.56 35.96
CA PRO A 198 16.43 2.24 34.75
C PRO A 198 15.05 1.72 34.28
N LEU A 199 14.34 2.51 33.48
CA LEU A 199 13.04 2.15 32.90
C LEU A 199 13.06 2.23 31.38
N LYS A 200 12.42 1.28 30.70
CA LYS A 200 12.23 1.35 29.24
C LYS A 200 10.84 1.88 28.94
N LEU A 201 10.76 3.08 28.39
CA LEU A 201 9.53 3.69 27.90
C LEU A 201 9.32 3.32 26.43
N TYR A 202 8.15 2.76 26.12
CA TYR A 202 7.68 2.51 24.77
C TYR A 202 6.38 3.25 24.52
N ILE A 203 6.26 3.78 23.30
CA ILE A 203 5.06 4.45 22.80
C ILE A 203 4.65 3.72 21.55
N THR A 204 3.43 3.16 21.56
CA THR A 204 2.91 2.38 20.44
C THR A 204 1.59 2.95 19.95
N ASP A 205 1.20 2.55 18.75
CA ASP A 205 -0.12 2.90 18.23
C ASP A 205 -1.23 2.30 19.12
N LYS A 206 -2.42 2.92 19.10
CA LYS A 206 -3.61 2.43 19.78
C LYS A 206 -3.93 0.98 19.44
N PHE A 207 -3.65 0.53 18.22
CA PHE A 207 -3.98 -0.81 17.76
C PHE A 207 -2.91 -1.87 18.04
N ASP A 208 -1.72 -1.47 18.49
CA ASP A 208 -0.68 -2.41 18.88
C ASP A 208 -1.05 -3.13 20.18
N LYS A 209 -0.75 -4.44 20.27
CA LYS A 209 -0.92 -5.21 21.52
C LYS A 209 0.14 -4.89 22.56
N GLY A 210 1.32 -4.48 22.11
CA GLY A 210 2.41 -4.05 22.96
C GLY A 210 3.74 -3.94 22.21
N PRO A 211 4.76 -3.39 22.86
CA PRO A 211 6.09 -3.23 22.28
C PRO A 211 6.78 -4.56 22.06
N SER A 212 7.62 -4.60 21.03
CA SER A 212 8.58 -5.69 20.80
C SER A 212 9.99 -5.28 21.19
N ARG A 213 10.81 -6.24 21.61
CA ARG A 213 12.18 -6.00 22.09
C ARG A 213 13.06 -5.23 21.10
N ASN A 214 12.86 -5.46 19.80
CA ASN A 214 13.66 -4.85 18.72
C ASN A 214 13.01 -3.59 18.11
N ILE A 215 11.90 -3.09 18.66
CA ILE A 215 11.29 -1.86 18.17
C ILE A 215 11.99 -0.66 18.80
N ILE A 216 12.68 0.09 17.95
CA ILE A 216 13.12 1.47 18.22
C ILE A 216 11.99 2.39 17.76
N PRO A 217 11.63 3.45 18.50
CA PRO A 217 12.33 3.96 19.68
C PRO A 217 11.77 3.40 20.99
N HIS A 218 12.67 2.85 21.82
CA HIS A 218 12.46 2.75 23.25
C HIS A 218 13.39 3.72 23.94
N ILE A 219 12.89 4.40 24.96
CA ILE A 219 13.65 5.40 25.70
C ILE A 219 14.06 4.77 27.01
N LYS A 220 15.36 4.56 27.21
CA LYS A 220 15.89 4.02 28.45
C LYS A 220 16.19 5.16 29.41
N LEU A 221 15.31 5.34 30.40
CA LEU A 221 15.43 6.34 31.45
C LEU A 221 16.32 5.79 32.54
N ARG A 222 17.47 6.42 32.81
CA ARG A 222 18.39 5.99 33.87
C ARG A 222 18.19 6.76 35.18
N MET A 223 17.56 7.91 35.08
CA MET A 223 17.27 8.86 36.17
C MET A 223 16.06 9.70 35.75
N PRO A 224 15.49 10.52 36.65
CA PRO A 224 14.43 11.44 36.30
C PRO A 224 14.84 12.35 35.14
N SER A 225 13.98 12.40 34.13
CA SER A 225 14.24 13.18 32.93
C SER A 225 12.96 13.83 32.38
N SER A 226 13.15 14.90 31.62
CA SER A 226 12.09 15.58 30.90
C SER A 226 12.21 15.29 29.41
N MET A 227 11.15 14.76 28.81
CA MET A 227 11.12 14.33 27.41
C MET A 227 10.03 15.06 26.64
N GLN A 228 10.37 15.48 25.42
CA GLN A 228 9.45 16.05 24.46
C GLN A 228 9.33 15.13 23.25
N ILE A 229 8.11 14.72 22.97
CA ILE A 229 7.77 13.76 21.94
C ILE A 229 6.75 14.39 21.01
N GLU A 230 7.07 14.40 19.73
CA GLU A 230 6.19 14.92 18.69
C GLU A 230 5.44 13.81 17.99
N VAL A 231 4.15 14.06 17.77
CA VAL A 231 3.24 13.16 17.08
C VAL A 231 3.18 13.60 15.62
N PHE A 232 3.51 12.70 14.70
CA PHE A 232 3.35 12.89 13.26
C PHE A 232 2.24 11.96 12.78
N ARG A 233 1.26 12.48 12.05
CA ARG A 233 0.19 11.65 11.48
C ARG A 233 0.16 11.78 9.97
N THR A 234 0.03 10.62 9.33
CA THR A 234 -0.19 10.49 7.90
C THR A 234 -1.57 9.91 7.67
N TYR A 235 -2.33 10.51 6.78
CA TYR A 235 -3.62 9.99 6.34
C TYR A 235 -3.73 10.01 4.82
N VAL A 236 -4.58 9.15 4.28
CA VAL A 236 -4.82 9.04 2.84
C VAL A 236 -6.19 9.59 2.47
N THR A 237 -6.34 10.13 1.26
CA THR A 237 -7.65 10.49 0.71
C THR A 237 -8.50 9.26 0.38
N THR A 238 -9.80 9.46 0.19
CA THR A 238 -10.74 8.38 -0.16
C THR A 238 -10.42 7.71 -1.48
N ASP A 239 -9.83 8.45 -2.43
CA ASP A 239 -9.47 7.94 -3.77
C ASP A 239 -8.45 6.82 -3.72
N PHE A 240 -7.71 6.71 -2.61
CA PHE A 240 -6.85 5.55 -2.39
C PHE A 240 -7.64 4.27 -2.55
N GLN A 241 -8.90 4.18 -2.12
CA GLN A 241 -9.74 2.97 -2.23
C GLN A 241 -9.83 2.38 -3.65
N MET A 242 -9.69 3.20 -4.70
CA MET A 242 -9.76 2.75 -6.09
C MET A 242 -8.48 2.08 -6.60
N MET A 243 -7.35 2.29 -5.93
CA MET A 243 -6.08 1.68 -6.31
C MET A 243 -6.04 0.19 -5.96
N SER A 244 -5.04 -0.56 -6.45
CA SER A 244 -4.78 -1.92 -5.95
C SER A 244 -3.90 -1.92 -4.68
N ASP A 245 -3.90 -3.01 -3.93
CA ASP A 245 -3.04 -3.16 -2.74
C ASP A 245 -1.55 -3.07 -3.10
N TYR A 246 -1.17 -3.58 -4.29
CA TYR A 246 0.18 -3.47 -4.84
C TYR A 246 0.57 -2.00 -5.10
N GLN A 247 -0.32 -1.21 -5.70
CA GLN A 247 -0.04 0.20 -5.99
C GLN A 247 -0.01 1.06 -4.72
N ARG A 248 -0.86 0.76 -3.73
CA ARG A 248 -0.96 1.54 -2.49
C ARG A 248 0.21 1.29 -1.53
N GLN A 249 0.77 0.08 -1.55
CA GLN A 249 1.77 -0.38 -0.57
C GLN A 249 1.28 -0.21 0.89
N CYS A 250 -0.04 -0.12 1.11
CA CYS A 250 -0.66 0.05 2.42
C CYS A 250 -2.04 -0.61 2.46
N HIS A 251 -2.50 -0.97 3.66
CA HIS A 251 -3.79 -1.62 3.89
C HIS A 251 -4.86 -0.59 4.34
N TYR A 252 -5.93 -0.44 3.56
CA TYR A 252 -6.98 0.57 3.79
C TYR A 252 -8.12 0.06 4.69
N ASN A 253 -8.59 -1.17 4.48
CA ASN A 253 -9.90 -1.65 4.94
C ASN A 253 -9.96 -2.21 6.39
N LYS A 254 -8.91 -2.10 7.19
CA LYS A 254 -8.93 -2.57 8.59
C LYS A 254 -8.59 -1.45 9.56
N ALA A 255 -9.63 -0.87 10.14
CA ALA A 255 -9.53 0.15 11.19
C ALA A 255 -8.79 -0.31 12.47
N GLN A 256 -8.41 -1.60 12.58
CA GLN A 256 -7.67 -2.17 13.72
C GLN A 256 -6.44 -2.98 13.28
N TRP A 257 -5.83 -2.63 12.14
CA TRP A 257 -4.63 -3.33 11.68
C TRP A 257 -3.35 -2.72 12.25
N SER A 258 -2.53 -3.56 12.87
CA SER A 258 -1.19 -3.20 13.34
C SER A 258 -0.14 -3.99 12.57
N TYR A 259 0.82 -3.26 11.99
CA TYR A 259 2.00 -3.85 11.35
C TYR A 259 2.85 -4.66 12.35
N ASN A 260 3.03 -4.12 13.56
CA ASN A 260 3.80 -4.74 14.63
C ASN A 260 3.17 -6.07 15.07
N ASP A 261 1.85 -6.08 15.27
CA ASP A 261 1.11 -7.29 15.61
C ASP A 261 1.16 -8.32 14.48
N CYS A 262 1.12 -7.91 13.21
CA CYS A 262 1.28 -8.82 12.07
C CYS A 262 2.65 -9.51 12.13
N ARG A 263 3.73 -8.74 12.29
CA ARG A 263 5.11 -9.27 12.39
C ARG A 263 5.25 -10.21 13.58
N LEU A 264 4.75 -9.83 14.75
CA LEU A 264 4.80 -10.68 15.95
C LEU A 264 4.02 -11.98 15.78
N ASN A 265 2.86 -11.93 15.13
CA ASN A 265 2.08 -13.14 14.85
C ASN A 265 2.74 -14.04 13.81
N CYS A 266 3.39 -13.46 12.81
CA CYS A 266 4.18 -14.17 11.81
C CYS A 266 5.36 -14.90 12.49
N LEU A 267 6.15 -14.17 13.29
CA LEU A 267 7.26 -14.73 14.07
C LEU A 267 6.81 -15.86 15.00
N ALA A 268 5.74 -15.65 15.77
CA ALA A 268 5.20 -16.70 16.65
C ALA A 268 4.73 -17.94 15.88
N LYS A 269 4.15 -17.77 14.68
CA LYS A 269 3.75 -18.91 13.85
C LYS A 269 4.96 -19.67 13.32
N ASP A 270 6.03 -18.97 12.91
CA ASP A 270 7.25 -19.61 12.42
C ASP A 270 7.95 -20.41 13.53
N ILE A 271 8.18 -19.79 14.69
CA ILE A 271 8.76 -20.46 15.87
C ILE A 271 7.92 -21.67 16.27
N SER A 272 6.59 -21.52 16.30
CA SER A 272 5.70 -22.63 16.66
C SER A 272 5.76 -23.78 15.66
N LYS A 273 6.03 -23.54 14.37
CA LYS A 273 6.18 -24.61 13.36
C LYS A 273 7.51 -25.34 13.51
N LYS A 274 8.59 -24.62 13.84
CA LYS A 274 9.95 -25.17 13.97
C LYS A 274 10.17 -25.88 15.30
N CYS A 275 9.74 -25.28 16.42
CA CYS A 275 10.04 -25.76 17.77
C CYS A 275 8.83 -26.35 18.52
N ASN A 276 7.60 -26.30 17.95
CA ASN A 276 6.36 -26.80 18.57
C ASN A 276 6.00 -26.17 19.94
N CYS A 277 6.57 -25.02 20.26
CA CYS A 277 6.36 -24.28 21.49
C CYS A 277 6.68 -22.79 21.27
N LEU A 278 6.40 -21.94 22.25
CA LEU A 278 6.71 -20.50 22.18
C LEU A 278 7.57 -20.05 23.37
N PRO A 279 8.43 -19.03 23.20
CA PRO A 279 9.09 -18.40 24.34
C PRO A 279 8.06 -17.75 25.26
N TRP A 280 8.44 -17.58 26.52
CA TRP A 280 7.57 -17.04 27.58
C TRP A 280 6.85 -15.75 27.14
N PHE A 281 7.55 -14.80 26.52
CA PHE A 281 6.99 -13.50 26.13
C PHE A 281 6.08 -13.52 24.88
N LEU A 282 6.02 -14.62 24.13
CA LEU A 282 5.11 -14.81 22.98
C LEU A 282 3.97 -15.79 23.27
N LYS A 283 3.81 -16.23 24.53
CA LYS A 283 2.82 -17.24 24.91
C LYS A 283 1.41 -16.93 24.40
N LYS A 284 0.77 -17.92 23.78
CA LYS A 284 -0.63 -17.89 23.30
C LYS A 284 -1.44 -18.97 24.02
N LYS A 285 -2.75 -18.75 24.19
CA LYS A 285 -3.63 -19.67 24.96
C LYS A 285 -3.57 -21.14 24.52
N ASN A 286 -3.35 -21.41 23.23
CA ASN A 286 -3.40 -22.76 22.66
C ASN A 286 -2.03 -23.38 22.38
N ILE A 287 -0.93 -22.71 22.75
CA ILE A 287 0.44 -23.18 22.47
C ILE A 287 1.22 -23.15 23.78
N LYS A 288 1.85 -24.29 24.11
CA LYS A 288 2.66 -24.42 25.32
C LYS A 288 3.90 -23.53 25.27
N GLU A 289 4.34 -23.11 26.45
CA GLU A 289 5.65 -22.47 26.62
C GLU A 289 6.75 -23.51 26.44
N CYS A 290 7.87 -23.12 25.81
CA CYS A 290 9.02 -23.99 25.66
C CYS A 290 9.71 -24.25 27.00
N SER A 291 10.17 -25.48 27.22
CA SER A 291 11.10 -25.77 28.32
C SER A 291 12.49 -25.20 28.03
N LEU A 292 13.32 -25.04 29.07
CA LEU A 292 14.70 -24.56 28.91
C LEU A 292 15.52 -25.42 27.93
N SER A 293 15.29 -26.73 27.90
CA SER A 293 15.94 -27.64 26.94
C SER A 293 15.65 -27.32 25.48
N GLN A 294 14.50 -26.69 25.20
CA GLN A 294 14.10 -26.29 23.84
C GLN A 294 14.57 -24.88 23.48
N TYR A 295 15.20 -24.13 24.40
CA TYR A 295 15.66 -22.77 24.13
C TYR A 295 16.78 -22.71 23.10
N SER A 296 17.57 -23.78 22.96
CA SER A 296 18.54 -23.92 21.87
C SER A 296 17.87 -23.88 20.48
N CYS A 297 16.67 -24.47 20.33
CA CYS A 297 15.85 -24.35 19.12
C CYS A 297 15.34 -22.93 18.92
N LEU A 298 14.90 -22.29 20.01
CA LEU A 298 14.37 -20.92 19.95
C LEU A 298 15.41 -19.90 19.51
N THR A 299 16.63 -19.95 20.05
CA THR A 299 17.70 -19.04 19.65
C THR A 299 17.95 -19.14 18.14
N LYS A 300 18.09 -20.36 17.62
CA LYS A 300 18.28 -20.61 16.18
C LYS A 300 17.11 -20.11 15.33
N ALA A 301 15.87 -20.40 15.76
CA ALA A 301 14.68 -19.99 15.02
C ALA A 301 14.42 -18.48 15.08
N TYR A 302 14.86 -17.81 16.15
CA TYR A 302 14.64 -16.38 16.35
C TYR A 302 15.62 -15.51 15.55
N ASP A 303 16.85 -15.99 15.37
CA ASP A 303 17.90 -15.26 14.61
C ASP A 303 17.78 -15.47 13.09
N GLU A 304 16.98 -16.44 12.65
CA GLU A 304 16.74 -16.70 11.23
C GLU A 304 15.88 -15.59 10.60
N TYR A 305 16.26 -15.15 9.40
CA TYR A 305 15.48 -14.17 8.65
C TYR A 305 14.14 -14.77 8.20
N ILE A 306 13.04 -14.09 8.52
CA ILE A 306 11.68 -14.51 8.15
C ILE A 306 11.06 -13.47 7.22
N ASP A 307 10.69 -13.90 6.01
CA ASP A 307 9.90 -13.09 5.09
C ASP A 307 8.42 -13.04 5.53
N CYS A 308 8.08 -12.00 6.29
CA CYS A 308 6.70 -11.73 6.69
C CYS A 308 6.05 -10.74 5.72
N LYS A 309 5.03 -11.19 4.98
CA LYS A 309 4.16 -10.36 4.11
C LYS A 309 3.22 -9.46 4.93
N CYS A 310 3.78 -8.55 5.72
CA CYS A 310 3.05 -7.57 6.52
C CYS A 310 3.09 -6.21 5.82
N ILE A 311 1.92 -5.61 5.63
CA ILE A 311 1.75 -4.30 4.98
C ILE A 311 1.38 -3.28 6.06
N LEU A 312 1.85 -2.04 5.93
CA LEU A 312 1.52 -0.94 6.85
C LEU A 312 0.06 -0.49 6.66
N PRO A 313 -0.63 -0.01 7.70
CA PRO A 313 -1.93 0.65 7.52
C PRO A 313 -1.75 1.95 6.72
N CYS A 314 -2.75 2.31 5.90
CA CYS A 314 -2.67 3.53 5.09
C CYS A 314 -2.71 4.81 5.94
N ASN A 315 -3.48 4.79 7.02
CA ASN A 315 -3.51 5.82 8.05
C ASN A 315 -2.66 5.35 9.22
N PHE A 316 -1.66 6.14 9.60
CA PHE A 316 -0.76 5.78 10.69
C PHE A 316 -0.22 7.00 11.43
N THR A 317 0.15 6.79 12.69
CA THR A 317 0.73 7.82 13.56
C THR A 317 2.11 7.37 14.02
N VAL A 318 3.10 8.25 13.87
CA VAL A 318 4.49 8.04 14.29
C VAL A 318 4.81 8.98 15.44
N HIS A 319 5.49 8.46 16.47
CA HIS A 319 5.92 9.21 17.63
C HIS A 319 7.43 9.35 17.57
N ARG A 320 7.94 10.58 17.60
CA ARG A 320 9.38 10.85 17.51
C ARG A 320 9.84 11.62 18.75
N LEU A 321 10.89 11.12 19.38
CA LEU A 321 11.57 11.81 20.47
C LEU A 321 12.37 13.00 19.92
N MET A 322 12.06 14.20 20.38
CA MET A 322 12.73 15.43 19.96
C MET A 322 13.84 15.83 20.91
N LYS A 323 13.53 15.85 22.21
CA LYS A 323 14.45 16.31 23.24
C LYS A 323 14.30 15.44 24.48
N THR A 324 15.45 15.08 25.05
CA THR A 324 15.55 14.48 26.37
C THR A 324 16.50 15.33 27.19
N ILE A 325 16.03 15.79 28.34
CA ILE A 325 16.84 16.48 29.35
C ILE A 325 16.96 15.50 30.50
N GLU A 326 18.14 14.93 30.67
CA GLU A 326 18.44 14.00 31.77
C GLU A 326 18.91 14.77 33.00
N GLY A 327 18.39 14.41 34.16
CA GLY A 327 18.70 15.10 35.40
C GLY A 327 17.99 16.43 35.55
N PHE A 328 17.86 16.86 36.79
CA PHE A 328 17.37 18.19 37.16
C PHE A 328 18.44 18.84 38.05
N ASP A 329 18.69 20.14 37.86
CA ASP A 329 19.65 20.87 38.69
C ASP A 329 19.31 20.67 40.18
N ASN A 330 20.33 20.30 40.97
CA ASN A 330 20.28 20.00 42.41
C ASN A 330 19.54 18.71 42.84
N ASP A 331 19.22 17.79 41.93
CA ASP A 331 18.59 16.50 42.29
C ASP A 331 19.59 15.34 42.39
N THR A 332 20.29 15.24 43.53
CA THR A 332 21.25 14.16 43.80
C THR A 332 20.59 12.85 44.23
N GLN A 333 19.30 12.86 44.58
CA GLN A 333 18.58 11.69 45.14
C GLN A 333 17.47 11.16 44.20
N ASN A 334 17.40 11.63 42.95
CA ASN A 334 16.33 11.28 42.01
C ASN A 334 14.91 11.56 42.54
N LEU A 335 14.76 12.62 43.36
CA LEU A 335 13.50 13.04 43.96
C LEU A 335 12.58 13.77 42.98
N SER A 336 13.12 14.23 41.86
CA SER A 336 12.39 14.95 40.81
C SER A 336 11.46 14.02 40.03
N PRO A 337 10.30 14.52 39.58
CA PRO A 337 9.42 13.74 38.74
C PRO A 337 10.00 13.63 37.31
N THR A 338 9.91 12.44 36.74
CA THR A 338 10.06 12.26 35.29
C THR A 338 8.87 12.90 34.59
N GLN A 339 9.13 13.67 33.53
CA GLN A 339 8.10 14.37 32.75
C GLN A 339 8.12 13.89 31.30
N ILE A 340 6.96 13.47 30.79
CA ILE A 340 6.75 13.12 29.40
C ILE A 340 5.75 14.13 28.82
N ILE A 341 6.17 14.85 27.78
CA ILE A 341 5.35 15.83 27.06
C ILE A 341 5.10 15.28 25.66
N LEU A 342 3.82 15.06 25.33
CA LEU A 342 3.36 14.69 23.99
C LEU A 342 2.75 15.92 23.32
N ASN A 343 3.44 16.41 22.29
CA ASN A 343 2.98 17.53 21.48
C ASN A 343 2.16 17.01 20.29
N TRP A 344 0.95 17.54 20.14
CA TRP A 344 0.08 17.24 19.00
C TRP A 344 0.63 17.87 17.72
N PRO A 345 0.38 17.26 16.54
CA PRO A 345 0.87 17.79 15.28
C PRO A 345 0.20 19.12 14.95
N ASN A 346 0.99 20.12 14.55
CA ASN A 346 0.46 21.34 13.93
C ASN A 346 0.15 21.15 12.43
N VAL A 347 0.71 20.10 11.82
CA VAL A 347 0.55 19.75 10.41
C VAL A 347 0.36 18.25 10.25
N LEU A 348 -0.48 17.85 9.29
CA LEU A 348 -0.67 16.46 8.91
C LEU A 348 -0.03 16.18 7.56
N TYR A 349 0.40 14.94 7.34
CA TYR A 349 0.82 14.47 6.02
C TYR A 349 -0.38 13.86 5.31
N ARG A 350 -0.88 14.54 4.29
CA ARG A 350 -1.96 14.03 3.45
C ARG A 350 -1.37 13.36 2.22
N ARG A 351 -1.64 12.07 2.06
CA ARG A 351 -1.30 11.31 0.87
C ARG A 351 -2.47 11.32 -0.09
N GLU A 352 -2.24 11.79 -1.31
CA GLU A 352 -3.24 11.93 -2.36
C GLU A 352 -2.87 11.08 -3.58
N VAL A 353 -3.88 10.61 -4.31
CA VAL A 353 -3.68 9.94 -5.58
C VAL A 353 -3.31 11.00 -6.61
N ARG A 354 -2.10 10.91 -7.15
CA ARG A 354 -1.59 11.87 -8.15
C ARG A 354 -2.24 11.66 -9.51
N PHE A 355 -2.51 10.41 -9.85
CA PHE A 355 -3.01 10.03 -11.15
C PHE A 355 -4.02 8.90 -11.00
N GLY A 356 -5.30 9.22 -11.17
CA GLY A 356 -6.39 8.26 -11.07
C GLY A 356 -6.55 7.42 -12.34
N TYR A 357 -7.43 6.43 -12.27
CA TYR A 357 -7.77 5.62 -13.44
C TYR A 357 -8.42 6.44 -14.56
N MET A 358 -9.27 7.41 -14.21
CA MET A 358 -9.92 8.28 -15.20
C MET A 358 -8.89 9.16 -15.92
N ASP A 359 -7.93 9.72 -15.18
CA ASP A 359 -6.84 10.53 -15.74
C ASP A 359 -5.95 9.71 -16.69
N LEU A 360 -5.74 8.42 -16.39
CA LEU A 360 -5.02 7.48 -17.24
C LEU A 360 -5.73 7.27 -18.58
N VAL A 361 -7.03 7.00 -18.56
CA VAL A 361 -7.82 6.82 -19.79
C VAL A 361 -7.83 8.08 -20.62
N VAL A 362 -8.03 9.25 -19.99
CA VAL A 362 -7.99 10.56 -20.67
C VAL A 362 -6.62 10.81 -21.29
N SER A 363 -5.53 10.50 -20.58
CA SER A 363 -4.18 10.71 -21.07
C SER A 363 -3.82 9.77 -22.23
N PHE A 364 -4.21 8.49 -22.19
CA PHE A 364 -4.03 7.58 -23.31
C PHE A 364 -4.81 8.01 -24.55
N GLY A 365 -6.05 8.46 -24.36
CA GLY A 365 -6.85 9.05 -25.45
C GLY A 365 -6.19 10.30 -26.04
N GLY A 366 -5.68 11.19 -25.19
CA GLY A 366 -4.98 12.40 -25.63
C GLY A 366 -3.69 12.11 -26.40
N ILE A 367 -2.87 11.17 -25.93
CA ILE A 367 -1.62 10.75 -26.59
C ILE A 367 -1.94 10.12 -27.97
N ALA A 368 -2.87 9.16 -28.01
CA ALA A 368 -3.25 8.49 -29.25
C ALA A 368 -3.93 9.45 -30.25
N GLY A 369 -4.74 10.39 -29.75
CA GLY A 369 -5.36 11.44 -30.56
C GLY A 369 -4.34 12.40 -31.16
N LEU A 370 -3.40 12.90 -30.35
CA LEU A 370 -2.40 13.88 -30.78
C LEU A 370 -1.42 13.32 -31.83
N PHE A 371 -0.91 12.11 -31.60
CA PHE A 371 0.13 11.52 -32.45
C PHE A 371 -0.44 10.76 -33.66
N LEU A 372 -1.57 10.08 -33.49
CA LEU A 372 -2.12 9.17 -34.51
C LEU A 372 -3.46 9.62 -35.08
N GLY A 373 -4.11 10.65 -34.52
CA GLY A 373 -5.48 11.02 -34.89
C GLY A 373 -6.50 9.97 -34.43
N TYR A 374 -6.11 9.07 -33.52
CA TYR A 374 -6.94 7.98 -33.06
C TYR A 374 -7.97 8.46 -32.04
N SER A 375 -9.21 8.02 -32.20
CA SER A 375 -10.32 8.32 -31.29
C SER A 375 -11.30 7.15 -31.20
N LEU A 376 -12.28 7.24 -30.29
CA LEU A 376 -13.37 6.27 -30.20
C LEU A 376 -14.12 6.15 -31.55
N LEU A 377 -14.31 7.26 -32.27
CA LEU A 377 -14.96 7.24 -33.58
C LEU A 377 -14.15 6.44 -34.61
N THR A 378 -12.82 6.60 -34.63
CA THR A 378 -11.95 5.81 -35.53
C THR A 378 -12.04 4.30 -35.25
N SER A 379 -12.30 3.90 -34.00
CA SER A 379 -12.51 2.50 -33.65
C SER A 379 -13.83 1.96 -34.22
N PHE A 380 -14.89 2.75 -34.13
CA PHE A 380 -16.18 2.41 -34.74
C PHE A 380 -16.10 2.37 -36.26
N GLU A 381 -15.39 3.31 -36.89
CA GLU A 381 -15.13 3.31 -38.33
C GLU A 381 -14.39 2.04 -38.76
N LEU A 382 -13.30 1.68 -38.06
CA LEU A 382 -12.55 0.46 -38.33
C LEU A 382 -13.45 -0.78 -38.25
N PHE A 383 -14.25 -0.91 -37.19
CA PHE A 383 -15.18 -2.02 -37.03
C PHE A 383 -16.25 -2.04 -38.13
N TYR A 384 -16.79 -0.89 -38.48
CA TYR A 384 -17.77 -0.76 -39.55
C TYR A 384 -17.22 -1.21 -40.91
N TYR A 385 -16.02 -0.77 -41.29
CA TYR A 385 -15.40 -1.14 -42.57
C TYR A 385 -14.98 -2.62 -42.62
N LEU A 386 -14.42 -3.15 -41.53
CA LEU A 386 -13.93 -4.54 -41.50
C LEU A 386 -15.04 -5.58 -41.30
N SER A 387 -16.12 -5.24 -40.58
CA SER A 387 -17.22 -6.16 -40.29
C SER A 387 -18.42 -5.92 -41.21
N PHE A 388 -19.19 -4.86 -40.95
CA PHE A 388 -20.49 -4.64 -41.59
C PHE A 388 -20.34 -4.43 -43.11
N ARG A 389 -19.45 -3.52 -43.52
CA ARG A 389 -19.23 -3.20 -44.93
C ARG A 389 -18.64 -4.38 -45.70
N ALA A 390 -17.68 -5.11 -45.10
CA ALA A 390 -17.09 -6.29 -45.72
C ALA A 390 -18.11 -7.43 -45.88
N TYR A 391 -18.98 -7.65 -44.89
CA TYR A 391 -20.05 -8.65 -44.93
C TYR A 391 -21.10 -8.31 -46.00
N CYS A 392 -21.69 -7.11 -45.94
CA CYS A 392 -22.69 -6.67 -46.90
C CYS A 392 -22.15 -6.69 -48.33
N GLY A 393 -20.92 -6.24 -48.56
CA GLY A 393 -20.27 -6.33 -49.86
C GLY A 393 -20.09 -7.78 -50.34
N ALA A 394 -19.77 -8.71 -49.44
CA ALA A 394 -19.63 -10.12 -49.80
C ALA A 394 -20.97 -10.79 -50.15
N VAL A 395 -22.04 -10.44 -49.44
CA VAL A 395 -23.40 -10.92 -49.71
C VAL A 395 -23.90 -10.38 -51.05
N LEU A 396 -23.72 -9.09 -51.32
CA LEU A 396 -24.09 -8.46 -52.58
C LEU A 396 -23.31 -9.02 -53.77
N ASP A 397 -22.00 -9.27 -53.61
CA ASP A 397 -21.17 -9.89 -54.65
C ASP A 397 -21.60 -11.34 -54.95
N SER A 398 -22.02 -12.09 -53.93
CA SER A 398 -22.57 -13.44 -54.09
C SER A 398 -23.89 -13.42 -54.87
N SER A 399 -24.77 -12.46 -54.55
CA SER A 399 -26.05 -12.26 -55.24
C SER A 399 -25.86 -11.85 -56.72
N ARG A 400 -24.93 -10.93 -57.01
CA ARG A 400 -24.63 -10.52 -58.40
C ARG A 400 -24.08 -11.65 -59.26
N LYS A 401 -23.23 -12.51 -58.70
CA LYS A 401 -22.72 -13.71 -59.39
C LYS A 401 -23.85 -14.70 -59.70
N ARG A 402 -24.81 -14.86 -58.79
CA ARG A 402 -25.97 -15.74 -59.00
C ARG A 402 -26.88 -15.23 -60.13
N ASN A 403 -27.03 -13.91 -60.24
CA ASN A 403 -27.97 -13.29 -61.18
C ASN A 403 -27.32 -12.80 -62.50
N ASN A 404 -26.07 -13.21 -62.82
CA ASN A 404 -25.32 -12.80 -64.02
C ASN A 404 -25.33 -11.28 -64.32
N ILE A 405 -25.28 -10.45 -63.28
CA ILE A 405 -25.29 -8.99 -63.44
C ILE A 405 -23.88 -8.52 -63.82
N ILE A 406 -23.69 -8.06 -65.06
CA ILE A 406 -22.42 -7.53 -65.57
C ILE A 406 -22.36 -6.02 -65.35
N MET A 407 -21.31 -5.57 -64.66
CA MET A 407 -21.02 -4.13 -64.52
C MET A 407 -20.37 -3.61 -65.80
N ILE A 408 -21.14 -2.89 -66.63
CA ILE A 408 -20.60 -2.14 -67.78
C ILE A 408 -19.96 -0.86 -67.25
N ARG A 409 -18.63 -0.76 -67.28
CA ARG A 409 -17.93 0.51 -67.02
C ARG A 409 -17.78 1.27 -68.34
N PRO A 410 -18.34 2.47 -68.50
CA PRO A 410 -18.12 3.26 -69.71
C PRO A 410 -16.63 3.61 -69.82
N LYS A 411 -16.05 3.36 -71.00
CA LYS A 411 -14.67 3.77 -71.30
C LYS A 411 -14.66 5.30 -71.39
N LYS A 412 -13.81 5.99 -70.62
CA LYS A 412 -13.64 7.45 -70.73
C LYS A 412 -13.26 7.77 -72.17
N VAL A 413 -14.17 8.41 -72.91
CA VAL A 413 -13.92 8.94 -74.25
C VAL A 413 -12.95 10.12 -74.09
N ARG A 414 -11.76 10.04 -74.69
CA ARG A 414 -10.92 11.21 -74.91
C ARG A 414 -11.44 11.88 -76.18
N PHE A 415 -12.04 13.06 -76.04
CA PHE A 415 -12.36 13.89 -77.20
C PHE A 415 -11.03 14.41 -77.77
N ALA A 416 -10.61 13.85 -78.89
CA ALA A 416 -9.70 14.51 -79.81
C ALA A 416 -10.56 15.41 -80.71
N ASN A 417 -10.03 16.58 -81.04
CA ASN A 417 -10.74 17.70 -81.66
C ASN A 417 -11.54 17.34 -82.94
N GLU A 418 -12.58 18.15 -83.12
CA GLU A 418 -13.33 18.46 -84.35
C GLU A 418 -14.36 17.46 -84.92
N GLN A 419 -15.62 17.88 -84.75
CA GLN A 419 -16.79 17.64 -85.59
C GLN A 419 -17.04 16.21 -86.13
N LEU A 420 -17.82 15.43 -85.38
CA LEU A 420 -18.80 14.50 -85.94
C LEU A 420 -19.91 14.30 -84.90
N LYS A 421 -21.15 14.70 -85.24
CA LYS A 421 -22.36 14.33 -84.47
C LYS A 421 -22.53 12.80 -84.58
N PRO A 422 -22.53 12.03 -83.49
CA PRO A 422 -23.02 10.67 -83.55
C PRO A 422 -24.55 10.71 -83.40
N ASN A 423 -25.27 10.15 -84.37
CA ASN A 423 -26.63 9.65 -84.13
C ASN A 423 -26.51 8.56 -83.06
N ILE A 424 -26.86 8.90 -81.82
CA ILE A 424 -26.95 7.92 -80.74
C ILE A 424 -28.34 7.29 -80.84
N GLU A 425 -28.43 6.12 -81.49
CA GLU A 425 -29.59 5.25 -81.30
C GLU A 425 -29.45 4.54 -79.96
N PHE A 426 -30.35 4.85 -79.04
CA PHE A 426 -30.52 4.08 -77.81
C PHE A 426 -31.31 2.81 -78.13
N ILE A 427 -30.61 1.68 -78.31
CA ILE A 427 -31.26 0.37 -78.32
C ILE A 427 -31.59 0.00 -76.87
N SER A 428 -32.85 0.18 -76.45
CA SER A 428 -33.32 -0.32 -75.16
C SER A 428 -33.54 -1.83 -75.24
N TYR A 429 -32.78 -2.62 -74.50
CA TYR A 429 -33.16 -4.00 -74.21
C TYR A 429 -34.20 -4.01 -73.08
N ASN A 430 -35.47 -3.94 -73.44
CA ASN A 430 -36.58 -4.20 -72.51
C ASN A 430 -36.68 -5.72 -72.30
N ASN A 431 -35.96 -6.25 -71.32
CA ASN A 431 -36.20 -7.60 -70.79
C ASN A 431 -36.44 -7.60 -69.27
N PHE A 432 -37.19 -6.61 -68.78
CA PHE A 432 -37.91 -6.72 -67.50
C PHE A 432 -39.39 -6.98 -67.78
N LYS A 433 -39.73 -8.24 -68.08
CA LYS A 433 -41.11 -8.72 -67.93
C LYS A 433 -41.33 -8.99 -66.44
N ASN A 434 -42.35 -8.33 -65.89
CA ASN A 434 -42.93 -8.46 -64.55
C ASN A 434 -42.22 -7.72 -63.42
N ASP A 435 -42.58 -6.44 -63.24
CA ASP A 435 -42.93 -5.91 -61.92
C ASP A 435 -44.06 -4.88 -62.09
N LYS A 436 -45.30 -5.33 -61.87
CA LYS A 436 -46.45 -4.43 -61.67
C LYS A 436 -46.31 -3.81 -60.29
N ILE A 437 -45.79 -2.60 -60.20
CA ILE A 437 -45.94 -1.76 -59.01
C ILE A 437 -47.03 -0.73 -59.31
N LEU A 438 -48.21 -0.98 -58.74
CA LEU A 438 -49.33 -0.03 -58.70
C LEU A 438 -48.90 1.21 -57.90
N TYR A 439 -48.87 2.37 -58.54
CA TYR A 439 -49.01 3.65 -57.84
C TYR A 439 -50.51 3.92 -57.65
N LYS A 440 -50.97 3.88 -56.39
CA LYS A 440 -52.24 4.50 -55.99
C LYS A 440 -51.99 6.00 -55.85
N LYS A 441 -52.87 6.78 -56.47
CA LYS A 441 -52.86 8.25 -56.53
C LYS A 441 -53.32 8.85 -55.22
#